data_AF-A0A5S3YMC8-F1
#
_entry.id   AF-A0A5S3YMC8-F1
#
_cell.length_a   1.000
_cell.length_b   1.000
_cell.length_c   1.000
_cell.angle_alpha   90.00
_cell.angle_beta   90.00
_cell.angle_gamma   90.00
#
_symmetry.space_group_name_H-M   'P 1'
#
loop_
_entity.id
_entity.type
_entity.pdbx_description
1 polymer ?
#
loop_
_entity_poly.entity_id
_entity_poly.type
_entity_poly.pdbx_seq_one_letter_code
_entity_poly.pdbx_strand_id
1 'polypeptide(L)'
;MKRDMAGSFQVNGGTGKVIRTCVVDGHLEIYKIDKTFRAKTPDGLDLERKNPDMPWVISEHSEYGCGHPVVARLLLQSRDILQGALFSRAIDQEKIVTVLYDSKELILKCESIMLALGQEMDGIETPLREKGGEMDDNLRYINPFPQVKDLNDLCSRFLVSAKRCIQNYAVLIDHFYGTGIRAPRFHKIKEWARNNVGEDSYLFKIVSEQEPEFLRIINLRNFQEHPNEDKKTEIKNYTLLPEMAIKQPEWFVTGEDSKYIFEDMRDITSYLFQIGEMLFLHSVLENVSKSYPYKIYMVEEEKIDENCPIAYRLSIDDSKLKKI
;
A
#
# COMPACT_ATOMS: atom_id res chain seq x y z
N MET A 1 29.48 -21.28 10.17
CA MET A 1 29.67 -20.76 8.80
C MET A 1 30.52 -19.52 8.96
N LYS A 2 31.69 -19.43 8.30
CA LYS A 2 32.56 -18.26 8.47
C LYS A 2 31.90 -17.04 7.84
N ARG A 3 31.99 -15.87 8.50
CA ARG A 3 31.36 -14.61 8.10
C ARG A 3 31.46 -14.28 6.61
N ASP A 4 32.66 -14.37 6.04
CA ASP A 4 32.94 -13.95 4.65
C ASP A 4 32.74 -15.08 3.62
N MET A 5 32.13 -16.21 4.00
CA MET A 5 31.79 -17.28 3.06
C MET A 5 30.39 -17.10 2.46
N ALA A 6 30.22 -17.60 1.23
CA ALA A 6 28.90 -17.73 0.62
C ALA A 6 27.98 -18.56 1.54
N GLY A 7 26.87 -17.95 1.95
CA GLY A 7 25.87 -18.58 2.80
C GLY A 7 24.87 -19.41 2.00
N SER A 8 24.50 -20.57 2.55
CA SER A 8 23.33 -21.33 2.13
C SER A 8 22.45 -21.56 3.33
N PHE A 9 21.16 -21.30 3.19
CA PHE A 9 20.20 -21.46 4.26
C PHE A 9 18.87 -21.95 3.72
N GLN A 10 18.14 -22.68 4.57
CA GLN A 10 16.78 -23.10 4.31
C GLN A 10 15.83 -22.14 5.03
N VAL A 11 14.80 -21.70 4.32
CA VAL A 11 13.75 -20.85 4.88
C VAL A 11 12.58 -21.74 5.27
N ASN A 12 12.43 -21.96 6.58
CA ASN A 12 11.37 -22.77 7.17
C ASN A 12 10.13 -21.91 7.44
N GLY A 13 8.94 -22.50 7.29
CA GLY A 13 7.64 -21.79 7.36
C GLY A 13 7.13 -21.31 6.00
N GLY A 14 5.85 -20.91 5.95
CA GLY A 14 5.15 -20.52 4.72
C GLY A 14 4.92 -21.67 3.73
N THR A 15 4.09 -21.40 2.73
CA THR A 15 3.65 -22.34 1.71
C THR A 15 4.62 -22.37 0.52
N GLY A 16 5.08 -23.56 0.19
CA GLY A 16 5.90 -23.82 -0.99
C GLY A 16 7.38 -23.41 -0.87
N LYS A 17 8.02 -23.37 -2.05
CA LYS A 17 9.42 -22.95 -2.21
C LYS A 17 9.54 -21.42 -2.22
N VAL A 18 10.76 -20.91 -2.10
CA VAL A 18 11.04 -19.49 -2.36
C VAL A 18 10.73 -19.19 -3.83
N ILE A 19 9.93 -18.15 -4.09
CA ILE A 19 9.48 -17.76 -5.43
C ILE A 19 10.27 -16.55 -5.93
N ARG A 20 10.52 -15.57 -5.06
CA ARG A 20 11.27 -14.35 -5.37
C ARG A 20 12.13 -13.92 -4.19
N THR A 21 13.18 -13.17 -4.50
CA THR A 21 13.99 -12.46 -3.51
C THR A 21 14.22 -11.03 -3.97
N CYS A 22 14.20 -10.08 -3.04
CA CYS A 22 14.42 -8.66 -3.31
C CYS A 22 15.38 -8.09 -2.28
N VAL A 23 16.33 -7.25 -2.70
CA VAL A 23 17.15 -6.48 -1.76
C VAL A 23 16.55 -5.09 -1.66
N VAL A 24 16.18 -4.67 -0.45
CA VAL A 24 15.64 -3.34 -0.15
C VAL A 24 16.28 -2.84 1.14
N ASP A 25 16.84 -1.63 1.13
CA ASP A 25 17.46 -0.97 2.28
C ASP A 25 18.46 -1.85 3.06
N GLY A 26 19.27 -2.63 2.33
CA GLY A 26 20.27 -3.52 2.93
C GLY A 26 19.71 -4.81 3.56
N HIS A 27 18.41 -5.07 3.41
CA HIS A 27 17.77 -6.32 3.79
C HIS A 27 17.48 -7.19 2.57
N LEU A 28 17.71 -8.49 2.69
CA LEU A 28 17.24 -9.47 1.71
C LEU A 28 15.84 -9.93 2.11
N GLU A 29 14.84 -9.46 1.38
CA GLU A 29 13.48 -9.95 1.42
C GLU A 29 13.37 -11.25 0.61
N ILE A 30 12.69 -12.23 1.19
CA ILE A 30 12.51 -13.57 0.64
C ILE A 30 11.01 -13.87 0.64
N TYR A 31 10.45 -14.08 -0.54
CA TYR A 31 9.02 -14.26 -0.74
C TYR A 31 8.69 -15.73 -1.04
N LYS A 32 7.83 -16.30 -0.21
CA LYS A 32 7.03 -17.50 -0.52
C LYS A 32 5.61 -17.06 -0.91
N ILE A 33 4.73 -18.02 -1.21
CA ILE A 33 3.36 -17.73 -1.69
C ILE A 33 2.61 -16.85 -0.69
N ASP A 34 2.62 -17.25 0.58
CA ASP A 34 1.82 -16.67 1.66
C ASP A 34 2.64 -15.83 2.65
N LYS A 35 3.96 -16.01 2.71
CA LYS A 35 4.81 -15.32 3.71
C LYS A 35 6.02 -14.61 3.11
N THR A 36 6.43 -13.55 3.79
CA THR A 36 7.67 -12.83 3.54
C THR A 36 8.63 -13.02 4.71
N PHE A 37 9.89 -13.29 4.42
CA PHE A 37 10.98 -13.42 5.38
C PHE A 37 12.07 -12.40 5.09
N ARG A 38 12.75 -11.91 6.14
CA ARG A 38 13.93 -11.06 6.00
C ARG A 38 15.16 -11.82 6.45
N ALA A 39 16.22 -11.76 5.66
CA ALA A 39 17.55 -12.20 6.05
C ALA A 39 18.44 -10.99 6.38
N LYS A 40 19.01 -10.99 7.58
CA LYS A 40 20.07 -10.07 7.99
C LYS A 40 21.42 -10.77 7.83
N THR A 41 22.33 -10.10 7.12
CA THR A 41 23.69 -10.59 6.92
C THR A 41 24.51 -10.47 8.21
N PRO A 42 25.60 -11.23 8.34
CA PRO A 42 26.56 -11.05 9.43
C PRO A 42 27.07 -9.60 9.55
N ASP A 43 27.29 -8.93 8.42
CA ASP A 43 27.71 -7.52 8.40
C ASP A 43 26.64 -6.56 8.90
N GLY A 44 25.36 -6.86 8.69
CA GLY A 44 24.26 -6.08 9.26
C GLY A 44 24.01 -6.33 10.75
N LEU A 45 24.49 -7.46 11.30
CA LEU A 45 24.29 -7.84 12.71
C LEU A 45 25.48 -7.41 13.60
N ASP A 46 26.67 -7.31 13.02
CA ASP A 46 27.90 -6.97 13.72
C ASP A 46 28.73 -5.99 12.91
N LEU A 47 28.31 -4.73 12.92
CA LEU A 47 28.92 -3.62 12.16
C LEU A 47 30.40 -3.44 12.51
N GLU A 48 30.78 -3.69 13.77
CA GLU A 48 32.15 -3.53 14.26
C GLU A 48 33.02 -4.77 14.03
N ARG A 49 32.48 -5.81 13.38
CA ARG A 49 33.20 -7.05 13.03
C ARG A 49 33.84 -7.76 14.25
N LYS A 50 33.20 -7.69 15.42
CA LYS A 50 33.69 -8.32 16.66
C LYS A 50 33.58 -9.84 16.66
N ASN A 51 32.62 -10.41 15.91
CA ASN A 51 32.37 -11.84 15.84
C ASN A 51 32.67 -12.40 14.43
N PRO A 52 33.76 -13.17 14.25
CA PRO A 52 34.12 -13.77 12.97
C PRO A 52 33.18 -14.92 12.54
N ASP A 53 32.36 -15.43 13.45
CA ASP A 53 31.40 -16.52 13.24
C ASP A 53 29.95 -16.04 13.31
N MET A 54 29.70 -14.73 13.17
CA MET A 54 28.35 -14.16 13.19
C MET A 54 27.46 -14.84 12.14
N PRO A 55 26.33 -15.46 12.53
CA PRO A 55 25.46 -16.18 11.60
C PRO A 55 24.57 -15.24 10.79
N TRP A 56 23.96 -15.77 9.74
CA TRP A 56 22.80 -15.15 9.11
C TRP A 56 21.57 -15.32 10.01
N VAL A 57 20.76 -14.28 10.14
CA VAL A 57 19.48 -14.36 10.88
C VAL A 57 18.35 -14.20 9.88
N ILE A 58 17.46 -15.19 9.85
CA ILE A 58 16.25 -15.17 9.02
C ILE A 58 15.07 -15.13 9.96
N SER A 59 14.22 -14.14 9.78
CA SER A 59 12.99 -13.99 10.54
C SER A 59 11.81 -13.87 9.60
N GLU A 60 10.69 -14.48 9.97
CA GLU A 60 9.41 -14.13 9.38
C GLU A 60 9.15 -12.65 9.58
N HIS A 61 8.79 -11.96 8.51
CA HIS A 61 8.55 -10.52 8.52
C HIS A 61 7.07 -10.19 8.34
N SER A 62 6.35 -10.97 7.53
CA SER A 62 4.96 -10.69 7.20
C SER A 62 4.20 -11.94 6.79
N GLU A 63 2.91 -11.97 7.15
CA GLU A 63 1.90 -12.98 6.75
C GLU A 63 1.37 -12.74 5.32
N TYR A 64 2.03 -11.87 4.56
CA TYR A 64 1.76 -11.64 3.15
C TYR A 64 2.97 -12.04 2.32
N GLY A 65 2.76 -12.92 1.35
CA GLY A 65 3.78 -13.40 0.41
C GLY A 65 3.59 -12.88 -1.00
N CYS A 66 4.31 -13.45 -1.96
CA CYS A 66 4.20 -13.04 -3.35
C CYS A 66 2.84 -13.38 -3.98
N GLY A 67 2.05 -14.28 -3.42
CA GLY A 67 0.66 -14.52 -3.87
C GLY A 67 -0.25 -13.31 -3.63
N HIS A 68 0.15 -12.37 -2.77
CA HIS A 68 -0.62 -11.16 -2.53
C HIS A 68 -0.40 -10.11 -3.63
N PRO A 69 -1.46 -9.55 -4.26
CA PRO A 69 -1.34 -8.58 -5.36
C PRO A 69 -0.49 -7.36 -5.01
N VAL A 70 -0.62 -6.80 -3.80
CA VAL A 70 0.19 -5.65 -3.37
C VAL A 70 1.69 -5.99 -3.37
N VAL A 71 2.07 -7.21 -2.99
CA VAL A 71 3.47 -7.65 -3.01
C VAL A 71 3.95 -7.90 -4.45
N ALA A 72 3.17 -8.67 -5.23
CA ALA A 72 3.53 -9.03 -6.59
C ALA A 72 3.57 -7.81 -7.53
N ARG A 73 2.54 -6.96 -7.51
CA ARG A 73 2.30 -5.95 -8.53
C ARG A 73 2.88 -4.58 -8.19
N LEU A 74 2.89 -4.20 -6.92
CA LEU A 74 3.44 -2.90 -6.53
C LEU A 74 4.96 -2.94 -6.36
N LEU A 75 5.52 -4.03 -5.83
CA LEU A 75 6.95 -4.14 -5.56
C LEU A 75 7.69 -5.03 -6.56
N LEU A 76 7.35 -6.31 -6.65
CA LEU A 76 8.14 -7.28 -7.43
C LEU A 76 8.09 -6.99 -8.93
N GLN A 77 6.88 -6.79 -9.47
CA GLN A 77 6.64 -6.35 -10.84
C GLN A 77 7.37 -5.04 -11.14
N SER A 78 7.23 -4.05 -10.26
CA SER A 78 7.85 -2.75 -10.46
C SER A 78 9.37 -2.83 -10.50
N ARG A 79 9.98 -3.66 -9.65
CA ARG A 79 11.41 -3.93 -9.68
C ARG A 79 11.83 -4.60 -10.99
N ASP A 80 11.11 -5.63 -11.44
CA ASP A 80 11.40 -6.32 -12.70
C ASP A 80 11.31 -5.33 -13.88
N ILE A 81 10.33 -4.42 -13.86
CA ILE A 81 10.17 -3.36 -14.87
C ILE A 81 11.33 -2.36 -14.82
N LEU A 82 11.73 -1.89 -13.64
CA LEU A 82 12.85 -0.96 -13.49
C LEU A 82 14.17 -1.55 -14.01
N GLN A 83 14.43 -2.82 -13.69
CA GLN A 83 15.63 -3.53 -14.15
C GLN A 83 15.69 -3.70 -15.67
N GLY A 84 14.54 -3.81 -16.33
CA GLY A 84 14.45 -3.89 -17.80
C GLY A 84 14.46 -2.53 -18.52
N ALA A 85 14.32 -1.42 -17.78
CA ALA A 85 14.13 -0.10 -18.34
C ALA A 85 15.44 0.70 -18.43
N LEU A 86 15.69 1.30 -19.60
CA LEU A 86 16.65 2.38 -19.76
C LEU A 86 15.90 3.70 -19.73
N PHE A 87 16.37 4.65 -18.91
CA PHE A 87 15.72 5.95 -18.73
C PHE A 87 16.38 7.05 -19.55
N SER A 88 15.59 8.04 -19.97
CA SER A 88 16.07 9.22 -20.72
C SER A 88 16.99 10.12 -19.88
N ARG A 89 16.92 9.98 -18.56
CA ARG A 89 17.74 10.71 -17.58
C ARG A 89 18.23 9.75 -16.51
N ALA A 90 19.27 10.13 -15.77
CA ALA A 90 19.70 9.38 -14.61
C ALA A 90 18.58 9.36 -13.56
N ILE A 91 18.07 8.17 -13.25
CA ILE A 91 17.06 7.92 -12.21
C ILE A 91 17.67 6.94 -11.22
N ASP A 92 17.52 7.25 -9.94
CA ASP A 92 17.94 6.38 -8.84
C ASP A 92 16.89 5.29 -8.63
N GLN A 93 17.07 4.16 -9.31
CA GLN A 93 16.11 3.04 -9.27
C GLN A 93 16.00 2.42 -7.87
N GLU A 94 17.09 2.42 -7.09
CA GLU A 94 17.08 1.87 -5.73
C GLU A 94 16.14 2.67 -4.83
N LYS A 95 16.19 4.00 -4.90
CA LYS A 95 15.23 4.85 -4.16
C LYS A 95 13.79 4.64 -4.58
N ILE A 96 13.53 4.39 -5.87
CA ILE A 96 12.17 4.07 -6.33
C ILE A 96 11.71 2.74 -5.73
N VAL A 97 12.56 1.71 -5.74
CA VAL A 97 12.25 0.42 -5.11
C VAL A 97 11.97 0.57 -3.62
N THR A 98 12.76 1.37 -2.89
CA THR A 98 12.52 1.68 -1.47
C THR A 98 11.14 2.34 -1.26
N VAL A 99 10.79 3.35 -2.06
CA VAL A 99 9.49 4.03 -1.96
C VAL A 99 8.32 3.08 -2.24
N LEU A 100 8.45 2.21 -3.24
CA LEU A 100 7.42 1.21 -3.56
C LEU A 100 7.29 0.16 -2.47
N TYR A 101 8.41 -0.24 -1.89
CA TYR A 101 8.43 -1.14 -0.75
C TYR A 101 7.76 -0.55 0.49
N ASP A 102 8.08 0.71 0.83
CA ASP A 102 7.45 1.40 1.96
C ASP A 102 5.94 1.56 1.72
N SER A 103 5.55 1.87 0.48
CA SER A 103 4.13 1.95 0.08
C SER A 103 3.42 0.61 0.23
N LYS A 104 4.06 -0.49 -0.20
CA LYS A 104 3.57 -1.87 0.01
C LYS A 104 3.36 -2.15 1.50
N GLU A 105 4.34 -1.86 2.36
CA GLU A 105 4.21 -2.09 3.81
C GLU A 105 3.06 -1.28 4.42
N LEU A 106 2.87 -0.03 3.98
CA LEU A 106 1.78 0.83 4.46
C LEU A 106 0.40 0.33 4.01
N ILE A 107 0.27 -0.14 2.76
CA ILE A 107 -0.99 -0.72 2.25
C ILE A 107 -1.33 -2.02 2.98
N LEU A 108 -0.35 -2.93 3.14
CA LEU A 108 -0.57 -4.18 3.89
C LEU A 108 -0.94 -3.89 5.35
N LYS A 109 -0.40 -2.82 5.94
CA LYS A 109 -0.82 -2.36 7.26
C LYS A 109 -2.27 -1.86 7.26
N CYS A 110 -2.68 -1.05 6.28
CA CYS A 110 -4.08 -0.64 6.13
C CYS A 110 -5.01 -1.86 6.03
N GLU A 111 -4.64 -2.84 5.21
CA GLU A 111 -5.39 -4.09 5.03
C GLU A 111 -5.49 -4.90 6.31
N SER A 112 -4.38 -5.07 7.05
CA SER A 112 -4.39 -5.78 8.33
C SER A 112 -5.32 -5.13 9.37
N ILE A 113 -5.37 -3.79 9.41
CA ILE A 113 -6.25 -3.04 10.31
C ILE A 113 -7.71 -3.20 9.88
N MET A 114 -7.98 -3.11 8.58
CA MET A 114 -9.31 -3.31 8.02
C MET A 114 -9.83 -4.74 8.30
N LEU A 115 -9.01 -5.77 8.10
CA LEU A 115 -9.38 -7.16 8.37
C LEU A 115 -9.65 -7.40 9.85
N ALA A 116 -8.82 -6.82 10.74
CA ALA A 116 -9.04 -6.90 12.19
C ALA A 116 -10.38 -6.24 12.59
N LEU A 117 -10.68 -5.06 12.03
CA LEU A 117 -11.96 -4.39 12.25
C LEU A 117 -13.14 -5.25 11.74
N GLY A 118 -13.02 -5.82 10.54
CA GLY A 118 -14.05 -6.69 9.96
C GLY A 118 -14.32 -7.91 10.84
N GLN A 119 -13.28 -8.58 11.33
CA GLN A 119 -13.42 -9.72 12.25
C GLN A 119 -14.11 -9.34 13.56
N GLU A 120 -13.77 -8.17 14.11
CA GLU A 120 -14.40 -7.67 15.34
C GLU A 120 -15.89 -7.32 15.11
N MET A 121 -16.19 -6.66 13.99
CA MET A 121 -17.57 -6.35 13.59
C MET A 121 -18.38 -7.62 13.33
N ASP A 122 -17.83 -8.63 12.64
CA ASP A 122 -18.49 -9.91 12.41
C ASP A 122 -18.81 -10.63 13.73
N GLY A 123 -17.90 -10.54 14.71
CA GLY A 123 -18.10 -11.09 16.06
C GLY A 123 -19.20 -10.38 16.86
N ILE A 124 -19.53 -9.14 16.51
CA ILE A 124 -20.61 -8.34 17.10
C ILE A 124 -21.93 -8.59 16.34
N GLU A 125 -21.90 -8.53 15.01
CA GLU A 125 -23.08 -8.57 14.17
C GLU A 125 -23.69 -9.97 14.06
N THR A 126 -22.88 -11.02 14.06
CA THR A 126 -23.38 -12.39 13.98
C THR A 126 -24.32 -12.71 15.16
N PRO A 127 -23.92 -12.51 16.43
CA PRO A 127 -24.83 -12.71 17.56
C PRO A 127 -26.07 -11.83 17.52
N LEU A 128 -25.95 -10.56 17.11
CA LEU A 128 -27.07 -9.63 17.02
C LEU A 128 -28.12 -10.08 16.00
N ARG A 129 -27.68 -10.62 14.86
CA ARG A 129 -28.59 -11.16 13.84
C ARG A 129 -29.28 -12.44 14.28
N GLU A 130 -28.57 -13.31 15.01
CA GLU A 130 -29.10 -14.61 15.45
C GLU A 130 -30.04 -14.51 16.65
N LYS A 131 -29.72 -13.65 17.62
CA LYS A 131 -30.40 -13.61 18.93
C LYS A 131 -31.17 -12.31 19.17
N GLY A 132 -30.97 -11.28 18.34
CA GLY A 132 -31.40 -9.93 18.62
C GLY A 132 -30.53 -9.25 19.69
N GLY A 133 -30.82 -7.98 19.99
CA GLY A 133 -30.21 -7.30 21.14
C GLY A 133 -30.86 -7.78 22.44
N GLU A 134 -30.04 -8.10 23.44
CA GLU A 134 -30.54 -8.40 24.79
C GLU A 134 -31.09 -7.12 25.42
N MET A 135 -32.42 -7.04 25.52
CA MET A 135 -33.11 -6.04 26.32
C MET A 135 -33.34 -6.61 27.72
N ASP A 136 -33.26 -5.75 28.75
CA ASP A 136 -33.63 -6.16 30.10
C ASP A 136 -35.11 -6.60 30.18
N ASP A 137 -35.47 -7.31 31.25
CA ASP A 137 -36.83 -7.83 31.47
C ASP A 137 -37.92 -6.74 31.45
N ASN A 138 -37.54 -5.47 31.63
CA ASN A 138 -38.44 -4.32 31.59
C ASN A 138 -38.45 -3.57 30.24
N LEU A 139 -37.66 -4.02 29.26
CA LEU A 139 -37.46 -3.39 27.94
C LEU A 139 -37.01 -1.92 28.01
N ARG A 140 -36.32 -1.53 29.10
CA ARG A 140 -35.89 -0.16 29.37
C ARG A 140 -34.44 0.11 28.97
N TYR A 141 -33.60 -0.92 28.91
CA TYR A 141 -32.17 -0.76 28.60
C TYR A 141 -31.65 -1.89 27.71
N ILE A 142 -30.74 -1.56 26.78
CA ILE A 142 -29.92 -2.51 26.01
C ILE A 142 -28.55 -2.56 26.68
N ASN A 143 -28.17 -3.70 27.24
CA ASN A 143 -26.92 -3.84 27.97
C ASN A 143 -26.37 -5.29 27.89
N PRO A 144 -25.14 -5.50 27.39
CA PRO A 144 -24.23 -4.49 26.84
C PRO A 144 -24.68 -3.99 25.46
N PHE A 145 -24.56 -2.68 25.22
CA PHE A 145 -24.71 -2.15 23.86
C PHE A 145 -23.46 -2.48 23.04
N PRO A 146 -23.58 -3.02 21.82
CA PRO A 146 -22.43 -3.43 21.01
C PRO A 146 -21.50 -2.26 20.72
N GLN A 147 -20.19 -2.50 20.82
CA GLN A 147 -19.15 -1.51 20.54
C GLN A 147 -17.92 -2.24 19.99
N VAL A 148 -17.29 -1.67 18.96
CA VAL A 148 -15.92 -2.02 18.59
C VAL A 148 -14.96 -1.39 19.60
N LYS A 149 -14.11 -2.19 20.23
CA LYS A 149 -13.14 -1.73 21.21
C LYS A 149 -12.03 -0.96 20.50
N ASP A 150 -11.59 0.14 21.12
CA ASP A 150 -10.48 0.96 20.64
C ASP A 150 -10.62 1.45 19.16
N LEU A 151 -11.86 1.57 18.67
CA LEU A 151 -12.17 1.98 17.28
C LEU A 151 -11.43 3.25 16.84
N ASN A 152 -11.34 4.24 17.73
CA ASN A 152 -10.63 5.50 17.45
C ASN A 152 -9.13 5.28 17.17
N ASP A 153 -8.48 4.37 17.91
CA ASP A 153 -7.07 4.04 17.70
C ASP A 153 -6.89 3.26 16.39
N LEU A 154 -7.77 2.30 16.10
CA LEU A 154 -7.77 1.56 14.82
C LEU A 154 -7.88 2.52 13.63
N CYS A 155 -8.89 3.41 13.64
CA CYS A 155 -9.06 4.43 12.61
C CYS A 155 -7.85 5.36 12.51
N SER A 156 -7.27 5.78 13.64
CA SER A 156 -6.07 6.62 13.66
C SER A 156 -4.88 5.93 12.99
N ARG A 157 -4.60 4.67 13.34
CA ARG A 157 -3.48 3.91 12.76
C ARG A 157 -3.68 3.66 11.26
N PHE A 158 -4.91 3.42 10.83
CA PHE A 158 -5.27 3.28 9.41
C PHE A 158 -5.00 4.58 8.66
N LEU A 159 -5.59 5.70 9.10
CA LEU A 159 -5.49 7.00 8.43
C LEU A 159 -4.05 7.54 8.39
N VAL A 160 -3.25 7.28 9.43
CA VAL A 160 -1.81 7.58 9.42
C VAL A 160 -1.08 6.80 8.33
N SER A 161 -1.39 5.50 8.19
CA SER A 161 -0.73 4.64 7.20
C SER A 161 -1.13 5.04 5.77
N ALA A 162 -2.42 5.30 5.55
CA ALA A 162 -2.97 5.79 4.28
C ALA A 162 -2.34 7.14 3.86
N LYS A 163 -2.30 8.13 4.75
CA LYS A 163 -1.68 9.44 4.48
C LYS A 163 -0.19 9.31 4.15
N ARG A 164 0.55 8.45 4.85
CA ARG A 164 1.96 8.18 4.55
C ARG A 164 2.14 7.52 3.19
N CYS A 165 1.23 6.63 2.79
CA CYS A 165 1.28 6.02 1.45
C CYS A 165 1.09 7.08 0.35
N ILE A 166 0.15 8.00 0.53
CA ILE A 166 -0.06 9.13 -0.39
C ILE A 166 1.17 10.04 -0.45
N GLN A 167 1.85 10.25 0.68
CA GLN A 167 3.13 10.96 0.71
C GLN A 167 4.22 10.22 -0.07
N ASN A 168 4.32 8.90 0.05
CA ASN A 168 5.26 8.11 -0.75
C ASN A 168 5.00 8.26 -2.25
N TYR A 169 3.75 8.41 -2.69
CA TYR A 169 3.45 8.68 -4.11
C TYR A 169 3.95 10.05 -4.58
N ALA A 170 3.92 11.08 -3.73
CA ALA A 170 4.57 12.35 -4.06
C ALA A 170 6.10 12.17 -4.21
N VAL A 171 6.72 11.38 -3.34
CA VAL A 171 8.16 11.05 -3.42
C VAL A 171 8.49 10.22 -4.66
N LEU A 172 7.64 9.26 -5.03
CA LEU A 172 7.76 8.46 -6.24
C LEU A 172 7.79 9.35 -7.49
N ILE A 173 6.84 10.29 -7.56
CA ILE A 173 6.78 11.28 -8.65
C ILE A 173 8.03 12.17 -8.63
N ASP A 174 8.51 12.62 -7.47
CA ASP A 174 9.78 13.37 -7.39
C ASP A 174 10.97 12.57 -7.96
N HIS A 175 11.07 11.27 -7.69
CA HIS A 175 12.16 10.46 -8.27
C HIS A 175 12.08 10.36 -9.80
N PHE A 176 10.88 10.20 -10.36
CA PHE A 176 10.70 10.11 -11.81
C PHE A 176 10.80 11.45 -12.53
N TYR A 177 10.37 12.55 -11.92
CA TYR A 177 10.20 13.84 -12.59
C TYR A 177 11.08 14.97 -12.04
N GLY A 178 11.62 14.83 -10.82
CA GLY A 178 12.51 15.83 -10.19
C GLY A 178 11.75 17.10 -9.79
N THR A 179 10.55 16.91 -9.24
CA THR A 179 9.62 18.02 -8.94
C THR A 179 10.06 18.86 -7.75
N GLY A 180 10.86 18.30 -6.84
CA GLY A 180 11.16 18.87 -5.53
C GLY A 180 10.00 18.79 -4.54
N ILE A 181 8.88 18.16 -4.91
CA ILE A 181 7.65 18.10 -4.10
C ILE A 181 7.51 16.72 -3.47
N ARG A 182 7.88 16.61 -2.19
CA ARG A 182 7.85 15.35 -1.43
C ARG A 182 6.73 15.24 -0.40
N ALA A 183 6.06 16.35 -0.12
CA ALA A 183 4.87 16.38 0.73
C ALA A 183 3.64 15.96 -0.10
N PRO A 184 2.57 15.43 0.52
CA PRO A 184 1.35 15.01 -0.17
C PRO A 184 0.51 16.24 -0.61
N ARG A 185 1.07 17.05 -1.52
CA ARG A 185 0.51 18.31 -2.02
C ARG A 185 0.23 18.18 -3.52
N PHE A 186 -0.75 17.34 -3.86
CA PHE A 186 -1.03 16.97 -5.25
C PHE A 186 -1.51 18.15 -6.11
N HIS A 187 -2.13 19.19 -5.53
CA HIS A 187 -2.36 20.46 -6.23
C HIS A 187 -1.07 21.07 -6.80
N LYS A 188 0.04 21.02 -6.05
CA LYS A 188 1.34 21.53 -6.51
C LYS A 188 1.97 20.63 -7.57
N ILE A 189 1.80 19.31 -7.43
CA ILE A 189 2.27 18.34 -8.44
C ILE A 189 1.50 18.54 -9.75
N LYS A 190 0.19 18.80 -9.68
CA LYS A 190 -0.66 19.15 -10.83
C LYS A 190 -0.17 20.41 -11.53
N GLU A 191 0.03 21.49 -10.77
CA GLU A 191 0.57 22.76 -11.31
C GLU A 191 1.96 22.57 -11.91
N TRP A 192 2.82 21.81 -11.25
CA TRP A 192 4.15 21.47 -11.76
C TRP A 192 4.05 20.69 -13.08
N ALA A 193 3.19 19.68 -13.14
CA ALA A 193 3.03 18.83 -14.32
C ALA A 193 2.55 19.64 -15.52
N ARG A 194 1.53 20.50 -15.32
CA ARG A 194 1.06 21.45 -16.34
C ARG A 194 2.19 22.28 -16.93
N ASN A 195 3.04 22.83 -16.07
CA ASN A 195 4.08 23.78 -16.48
C ASN A 195 5.34 23.12 -17.08
N ASN A 196 5.66 21.87 -16.73
CA ASN A 196 6.94 21.24 -17.08
C ASN A 196 6.81 20.07 -18.07
N VAL A 197 5.71 19.31 -18.02
CA VAL A 197 5.49 18.15 -18.91
C VAL A 197 4.24 18.30 -19.79
N GLY A 198 3.41 19.32 -19.53
CA GLY A 198 2.23 19.66 -20.32
C GLY A 198 0.96 18.91 -19.90
N GLU A 199 -0.19 19.46 -20.29
CA GLU A 199 -1.52 18.92 -19.93
C GLU A 199 -1.84 17.59 -20.62
N ASP A 200 -1.14 17.27 -21.72
CA ASP A 200 -1.29 16.00 -22.40
C ASP A 200 -0.57 14.84 -21.72
N SER A 201 0.34 15.12 -20.77
CA SER A 201 1.05 14.10 -20.01
C SER A 201 0.10 13.25 -19.15
N TYR A 202 0.44 11.97 -18.98
CA TYR A 202 -0.24 11.07 -18.06
C TYR A 202 -0.15 11.57 -16.64
N LEU A 203 1.01 12.13 -16.22
CA LEU A 203 1.15 12.68 -14.87
C LEU A 203 0.11 13.78 -14.59
N PHE A 204 -0.05 14.74 -15.51
CA PHE A 204 -1.04 15.80 -15.34
C PHE A 204 -2.46 15.23 -15.28
N LYS A 205 -2.82 14.33 -16.21
CA LYS A 205 -4.16 13.73 -16.30
C LYS A 205 -4.51 12.95 -15.04
N ILE A 206 -3.65 12.03 -14.62
CA ILE A 206 -3.83 11.20 -13.42
C ILE A 206 -3.93 12.10 -12.18
N VAL A 207 -2.98 13.02 -11.97
CA VAL A 207 -3.02 13.85 -10.75
C VAL A 207 -4.24 14.76 -10.73
N SER A 208 -4.66 15.30 -11.88
CA SER A 208 -5.86 16.15 -11.95
C SER A 208 -7.14 15.38 -11.61
N GLU A 209 -7.26 14.15 -12.07
CA GLU A 209 -8.42 13.29 -11.81
C GLU A 209 -8.45 12.81 -10.36
N GLN A 210 -7.28 12.50 -9.79
CA GLN A 210 -7.16 11.79 -8.52
C GLN A 210 -6.96 12.71 -7.31
N GLU A 211 -6.63 13.99 -7.52
CA GLU A 211 -6.45 14.98 -6.45
C GLU A 211 -7.62 15.06 -5.44
N PRO A 212 -8.91 15.05 -5.85
CA PRO A 212 -10.01 15.13 -4.90
C PRO A 212 -10.01 13.98 -3.88
N GLU A 213 -9.70 12.76 -4.33
CA GLU A 213 -9.69 11.58 -3.48
C GLU A 213 -8.47 11.57 -2.54
N PHE A 214 -7.28 11.96 -3.04
CA PHE A 214 -6.13 12.19 -2.17
C PHE A 214 -6.44 13.21 -1.07
N LEU A 215 -7.08 14.32 -1.44
CA LEU A 215 -7.43 15.37 -0.49
C LEU A 215 -8.44 14.88 0.55
N ARG A 216 -9.45 14.10 0.14
CA ARG A 216 -10.43 13.49 1.05
C ARG A 216 -9.75 12.64 2.12
N ILE A 217 -8.89 11.71 1.71
CA ILE A 217 -8.18 10.79 2.62
C ILE A 217 -7.23 11.56 3.55
N ILE A 218 -6.49 12.54 3.02
CA ILE A 218 -5.59 13.39 3.81
C ILE A 218 -6.38 14.21 4.85
N ASN A 219 -7.53 14.75 4.46
CA ASN A 219 -8.37 15.57 5.32
C ASN A 219 -8.97 14.77 6.47
N LEU A 220 -9.41 13.53 6.24
CA LEU A 220 -9.84 12.63 7.32
C LEU A 220 -8.77 12.52 8.42
N ARG A 221 -7.50 12.39 8.06
CA ARG A 221 -6.41 12.38 9.06
C ARG A 221 -6.14 13.76 9.65
N ASN A 222 -6.07 14.80 8.81
CA ASN A 222 -5.71 16.14 9.26
C ASN A 222 -6.71 16.68 10.29
N PHE A 223 -8.01 16.54 10.03
CA PHE A 223 -9.06 17.03 10.95
C PHE A 223 -9.29 16.09 12.14
N GLN A 224 -8.70 14.90 12.15
CA GLN A 224 -8.60 14.04 13.33
C GLN A 224 -7.47 14.50 14.26
N GLU A 225 -6.32 14.88 13.70
CA GLU A 225 -5.12 15.27 14.46
C GLU A 225 -5.13 16.76 14.88
N HIS A 226 -5.71 17.59 14.03
CA HIS A 226 -5.77 19.04 14.18
C HIS A 226 -7.19 19.55 13.86
N PRO A 227 -8.19 19.23 14.72
CA PRO A 227 -9.52 19.79 14.56
C PRO A 227 -9.49 21.31 14.69
N ASN A 228 -10.39 21.99 13.99
CA ASN A 228 -10.65 23.42 14.16
C ASN A 228 -12.13 23.66 14.47
N GLU A 229 -12.53 24.94 14.58
CA GLU A 229 -13.90 25.32 14.98
C GLU A 229 -14.99 24.80 14.02
N ASP A 230 -14.68 24.69 12.71
CA ASP A 230 -15.64 24.30 11.67
C ASP A 230 -15.51 22.83 11.24
N LYS A 231 -14.28 22.28 11.31
CA LYS A 231 -13.91 20.99 10.75
C LYS A 231 -13.22 20.09 11.78
N LYS A 232 -13.84 18.94 12.04
CA LYS A 232 -13.31 17.83 12.83
C LYS A 232 -13.70 16.50 12.18
N THR A 233 -12.80 15.52 12.24
CA THR A 233 -13.15 14.13 11.90
C THR A 233 -13.89 13.49 13.07
N GLU A 234 -15.15 13.13 12.85
CA GLU A 234 -15.96 12.35 13.79
C GLU A 234 -15.84 10.86 13.47
N ILE A 235 -15.65 10.05 14.51
CA ILE A 235 -15.67 8.60 14.46
C ILE A 235 -16.74 8.16 15.43
N LYS A 236 -17.81 7.57 14.89
CA LYS A 236 -18.90 7.02 15.68
C LYS A 236 -18.83 5.51 15.61
N ASN A 237 -18.93 4.89 16.78
CA ASN A 237 -19.09 3.46 16.88
C ASN A 237 -20.53 3.05 16.47
N TYR A 238 -20.89 1.80 16.72
CA TYR A 238 -22.28 1.37 16.62
C TYR A 238 -23.20 2.36 17.35
N THR A 239 -24.32 2.69 16.71
CA THR A 239 -25.28 3.68 17.22
C THR A 239 -26.69 3.12 17.11
N LEU A 240 -27.54 3.32 18.12
CA LEU A 240 -28.95 2.95 18.06
C LEU A 240 -29.76 4.05 17.39
N LEU A 241 -30.53 3.70 16.36
CA LEU A 241 -31.45 4.59 15.67
C LEU A 241 -32.85 4.58 16.33
N PRO A 242 -33.68 5.63 16.13
CA PRO A 242 -35.02 5.71 16.71
C PRO A 242 -35.94 4.53 16.40
N GLU A 243 -35.79 3.92 15.24
CA GLU A 243 -36.48 2.71 14.78
C GLU A 243 -35.97 1.41 15.42
N MET A 244 -35.12 1.52 16.46
CA MET A 244 -34.45 0.39 17.12
C MET A 244 -33.48 -0.38 16.21
N ALA A 245 -33.12 0.19 15.07
CA ALA A 245 -32.07 -0.34 14.21
C ALA A 245 -30.69 0.02 14.75
N ILE A 246 -29.74 -0.91 14.65
CA ILE A 246 -28.35 -0.67 15.01
C ILE A 246 -27.59 -0.24 13.74
N LYS A 247 -27.08 0.98 13.74
CA LYS A 247 -26.24 1.52 12.66
C LYS A 247 -24.79 1.11 12.90
N GLN A 248 -24.12 0.68 11.83
CA GLN A 248 -22.69 0.35 11.83
C GLN A 248 -21.80 1.56 12.11
N PRO A 249 -20.53 1.35 12.53
CA PRO A 249 -19.57 2.42 12.75
C PRO A 249 -19.37 3.29 11.51
N GLU A 250 -19.37 4.60 11.70
CA GLU A 250 -19.23 5.61 10.63
C GLU A 250 -18.16 6.65 10.96
N TRP A 251 -17.54 7.20 9.92
CA TRP A 251 -16.69 8.38 10.04
C TRP A 251 -17.07 9.46 9.03
N PHE A 252 -16.70 10.71 9.32
CA PHE A 252 -16.83 11.84 8.41
C PHE A 252 -16.09 13.05 8.95
N VAL A 253 -15.84 14.03 8.09
CA VAL A 253 -15.49 15.39 8.51
C VAL A 253 -16.80 16.16 8.72
N THR A 254 -16.91 16.95 9.79
CA THR A 254 -18.10 17.77 10.06
C THR A 254 -18.50 18.60 8.84
N GLY A 255 -19.79 18.55 8.48
CA GLY A 255 -20.34 19.19 7.29
C GLY A 255 -20.25 18.36 6.00
N GLU A 256 -19.67 17.16 6.05
CA GLU A 256 -19.59 16.20 4.94
C GLU A 256 -20.42 14.95 5.24
N ASP A 257 -20.74 14.17 4.21
CA ASP A 257 -21.53 12.94 4.34
C ASP A 257 -20.76 11.84 5.10
N SER A 258 -21.48 11.11 5.95
CA SER A 258 -20.97 9.94 6.67
C SER A 258 -20.72 8.75 5.76
N LYS A 259 -19.62 8.04 6.00
CA LYS A 259 -19.35 6.73 5.40
C LYS A 259 -19.15 5.66 6.46
N TYR A 260 -19.56 4.43 6.16
CA TYR A 260 -19.26 3.28 7.01
C TYR A 260 -17.77 2.99 6.98
N ILE A 261 -17.18 2.85 8.18
CA ILE A 261 -15.73 2.83 8.34
C ILE A 261 -15.12 1.63 7.62
N PHE A 262 -15.69 0.43 7.79
CA PHE A 262 -15.16 -0.79 7.18
C PHE A 262 -15.16 -0.72 5.64
N GLU A 263 -16.27 -0.29 5.04
CA GLU A 263 -16.40 -0.16 3.59
C GLU A 263 -15.44 0.89 3.04
N ASP A 264 -15.36 2.06 3.66
CA ASP A 264 -14.44 3.12 3.20
C ASP A 264 -12.98 2.76 3.45
N MET A 265 -12.63 2.00 4.50
CA MET A 265 -11.28 1.44 4.68
C MET A 265 -10.91 0.47 3.56
N ARG A 266 -11.83 -0.40 3.14
CA ARG A 266 -11.63 -1.32 2.01
C ARG A 266 -11.41 -0.55 0.72
N ASP A 267 -12.27 0.42 0.46
CA ASP A 267 -12.21 1.23 -0.76
C ASP A 267 -10.93 2.05 -0.80
N ILE A 268 -10.53 2.68 0.31
CA ILE A 268 -9.25 3.40 0.43
C ILE A 268 -8.06 2.45 0.22
N THR A 269 -8.06 1.25 0.80
CA THR A 269 -6.95 0.30 0.66
C THR A 269 -6.78 -0.15 -0.79
N SER A 270 -7.89 -0.50 -1.45
CA SER A 270 -7.92 -0.86 -2.87
C SER A 270 -7.47 0.32 -3.75
N TYR A 271 -7.99 1.52 -3.47
CA TYR A 271 -7.63 2.75 -4.15
C TYR A 271 -6.13 3.02 -4.08
N LEU A 272 -5.55 2.98 -2.87
CA LEU A 272 -4.12 3.21 -2.65
C LEU A 272 -3.28 2.23 -3.46
N PHE A 273 -3.63 0.95 -3.50
CA PHE A 273 -2.93 -0.03 -4.32
C PHE A 273 -3.00 0.31 -5.82
N GLN A 274 -4.20 0.53 -6.35
CA GLN A 274 -4.42 0.79 -7.78
C GLN A 274 -3.71 2.05 -8.26
N ILE A 275 -3.83 3.15 -7.50
CA ILE A 275 -3.20 4.42 -7.88
C ILE A 275 -1.67 4.33 -7.80
N GLY A 276 -1.13 3.58 -6.85
CA GLY A 276 0.32 3.35 -6.74
C GLY A 276 0.88 2.60 -7.94
N GLU A 277 0.22 1.51 -8.35
CA GLU A 277 0.60 0.76 -9.54
C GLU A 277 0.48 1.63 -10.80
N MET A 278 -0.64 2.33 -10.98
CA MET A 278 -0.87 3.19 -12.14
C MET A 278 0.18 4.31 -12.23
N LEU A 279 0.43 5.03 -11.13
CA LEU A 279 1.45 6.09 -11.08
C LEU A 279 2.82 5.54 -11.47
N PHE A 280 3.21 4.38 -10.94
CA PHE A 280 4.48 3.76 -11.30
C PHE A 280 4.58 3.42 -12.79
N LEU A 281 3.61 2.67 -13.33
CA LEU A 281 3.65 2.18 -14.71
C LEU A 281 3.71 3.34 -15.72
N HIS A 282 2.89 4.37 -15.52
CA HIS A 282 2.89 5.54 -16.39
C HIS A 282 4.16 6.38 -16.22
N SER A 283 4.67 6.53 -14.99
CA SER A 283 5.92 7.25 -14.76
C SER A 283 7.10 6.58 -15.47
N VAL A 284 7.14 5.24 -15.50
CA VAL A 284 8.13 4.50 -16.29
C VAL A 284 7.99 4.83 -17.77
N LEU A 285 6.81 4.65 -18.37
CA LEU A 285 6.59 4.84 -19.81
C LEU A 285 6.90 6.27 -20.30
N GLU A 286 6.62 7.28 -19.47
CA GLU A 286 6.94 8.66 -19.83
C GLU A 286 8.44 8.92 -19.79
N ASN A 287 9.17 8.31 -18.84
CA ASN A 287 10.58 8.61 -18.57
C ASN A 287 11.58 7.65 -19.22
N VAL A 288 11.15 6.49 -19.74
CA VAL A 288 12.05 5.59 -20.49
C VAL A 288 12.67 6.26 -21.71
N SER A 289 13.87 5.82 -22.06
CA SER A 289 14.62 6.25 -23.24
C SER A 289 13.81 6.01 -24.50
N LYS A 290 13.71 7.05 -25.34
CA LYS A 290 13.06 6.94 -26.66
C LYS A 290 13.95 6.27 -27.71
N SER A 291 15.18 5.89 -27.36
CA SER A 291 16.07 5.09 -28.22
C SER A 291 15.54 3.69 -28.48
N TYR A 292 14.67 3.18 -27.59
CA TYR A 292 14.01 1.89 -27.74
C TYR A 292 12.50 2.07 -27.66
N PRO A 293 11.72 1.35 -28.47
CA PRO A 293 10.27 1.47 -28.45
C PRO A 293 9.70 0.63 -27.30
N TYR A 294 9.91 1.04 -26.05
CA TYR A 294 9.36 0.32 -24.91
C TYR A 294 7.82 0.30 -24.92
N LYS A 295 7.25 -0.82 -24.49
CA LYS A 295 5.83 -0.95 -24.15
C LYS A 295 5.67 -1.73 -22.86
N ILE A 296 4.65 -1.39 -22.09
CA ILE A 296 4.16 -2.23 -21.00
C ILE A 296 2.93 -2.95 -21.53
N TYR A 297 2.90 -4.28 -21.40
CA TYR A 297 1.75 -5.09 -21.77
C TYR A 297 1.20 -5.80 -20.54
N MET A 298 -0.11 -6.02 -20.55
CA MET A 298 -0.79 -6.84 -19.56
C MET A 298 -0.61 -8.32 -19.95
N VAL A 299 -0.21 -9.15 -18.98
CA VAL A 299 -0.19 -10.61 -19.13
C VAL A 299 -1.63 -11.09 -19.28
N GLU A 300 -1.88 -11.98 -20.24
CA GLU A 300 -3.20 -12.62 -20.41
C GLU A 300 -3.66 -13.23 -19.09
N GLU A 301 -4.95 -13.06 -18.75
CA GLU A 301 -5.50 -13.42 -17.44
C GLU A 301 -5.24 -14.89 -17.10
N GLU A 302 -5.36 -15.78 -18.08
CA GLU A 302 -5.13 -17.22 -17.93
C GLU A 302 -3.65 -17.59 -17.75
N LYS A 303 -2.73 -16.65 -18.01
CA LYS A 303 -1.28 -16.81 -17.86
C LYS A 303 -0.73 -16.14 -16.60
N ILE A 304 -1.56 -15.47 -15.82
CA ILE A 304 -1.15 -14.88 -14.54
C ILE A 304 -0.93 -16.03 -13.54
N ASP A 305 0.29 -16.12 -13.00
CA ASP A 305 0.62 -17.10 -11.96
C ASP A 305 -0.05 -16.69 -10.64
N GLU A 306 -1.04 -17.47 -10.18
CA GLU A 306 -1.74 -17.22 -8.92
C GLU A 306 -0.79 -17.20 -7.70
N ASN A 307 0.35 -17.87 -7.78
CA ASN A 307 1.35 -17.88 -6.71
C ASN A 307 2.17 -16.59 -6.65
N CYS A 308 2.17 -15.79 -7.71
CA CYS A 308 2.85 -14.50 -7.82
C CYS A 308 2.21 -13.67 -8.95
N PRO A 309 1.05 -13.02 -8.70
CA PRO A 309 0.18 -12.48 -9.75
C PRO A 309 0.70 -11.17 -10.35
N ILE A 310 1.87 -11.23 -11.01
CA ILE A 310 2.41 -10.14 -11.82
C ILE A 310 1.52 -9.97 -13.05
N ALA A 311 0.94 -8.78 -13.19
CA ALA A 311 -0.03 -8.47 -14.23
C ALA A 311 0.58 -7.73 -15.42
N TYR A 312 1.68 -6.99 -15.22
CA TYR A 312 2.30 -6.15 -16.24
C TYR A 312 3.77 -6.48 -16.42
N ARG A 313 4.24 -6.42 -17.67
CA ARG A 313 5.66 -6.60 -18.00
C ARG A 313 6.12 -5.56 -19.01
N LEU A 314 7.37 -5.13 -18.86
CA LEU A 314 8.05 -4.30 -19.83
C LEU A 314 8.59 -5.16 -20.96
N SER A 315 8.42 -4.72 -22.21
CA SER A 315 9.02 -5.33 -23.39
C SER A 315 9.39 -4.26 -24.42
N ILE A 316 10.12 -4.67 -25.45
CA ILE A 316 10.36 -3.87 -26.64
C ILE A 316 9.19 -4.10 -27.60
N ASP A 317 8.69 -3.02 -28.20
CA ASP A 317 7.69 -3.09 -29.24
C ASP A 317 8.36 -3.41 -30.58
N ASP A 318 8.47 -4.69 -30.88
CA ASP A 318 9.10 -5.20 -32.10
C ASP A 318 8.51 -4.60 -33.38
N SER A 319 7.24 -4.20 -33.36
CA SER A 319 6.57 -3.53 -34.48
C SER A 319 7.18 -2.17 -34.83
N LYS A 320 7.89 -1.54 -33.89
CA LYS A 320 8.52 -0.22 -34.02
C LYS A 320 10.04 -0.30 -34.09
N LEU A 321 10.63 -1.50 -33.97
CA LEU A 321 12.05 -1.69 -34.26
C LEU A 321 12.25 -1.54 -35.78
N LYS A 322 13.01 -0.51 -36.18
CA LYS A 322 13.47 -0.41 -37.57
C LYS A 322 14.31 -1.65 -37.84
N LYS A 323 13.88 -2.51 -38.78
CA LYS A 323 14.72 -3.58 -39.31
C LYS A 323 15.98 -2.93 -39.88
N ILE A 324 17.13 -3.23 -39.28
CA ILE A 324 18.45 -2.81 -39.78
C ILE A 324 18.78 -3.64 -41.02
#